data_AF-A0A2V2PUP2-F1
#
_entry.id   AF-A0A2V2PUP2-F1
#
_cell.length_a   1.000
_cell.length_b   1.000
_cell.length_c   1.000
_cell.angle_alpha   90.00
_cell.angle_beta   90.00
_cell.angle_gamma   90.00
#
_symmetry.space_group_name_H-M   'P 1'
#
loop_
_entity.id
_entity.type
_entity.pdbx_description
1 polymer ?
#
loop_
_entity_poly.entity_id
_entity_poly.type
_entity_poly.pdbx_seq_one_letter_code
_entity_poly.pdbx_strand_id
1 'polypeptide(L)'
;HRAAAEAHAAALRWTEAVQERMRAIVRSLEERALLDPRPGRTADEAAAEAGRVLPDHATRLRSAAREFDDVTYGGRAAGQPAYLALRTLDTELDEAKPLLSGALRGAAG
;
A
#
# COMPACT_ATOMS: atom_id res chain seq x y z
N HIS A 1 0.10 -10.05 6.58
CA HIS A 1 0.42 -8.61 6.66
C HIS A 1 -0.57 -7.83 7.51
N ARG A 2 -1.85 -7.63 7.14
CA ARG A 2 -2.81 -6.82 7.94
C ARG A 2 -2.89 -7.23 9.43
N ALA A 3 -3.09 -8.51 9.73
CA ALA A 3 -3.13 -9.02 11.10
C ALA A 3 -1.81 -8.83 11.88
N ALA A 4 -0.67 -9.01 11.21
CA ALA A 4 0.64 -8.77 11.83
C ALA A 4 0.84 -7.28 12.15
N ALA A 5 0.44 -6.40 11.23
CA ALA A 5 0.48 -4.95 11.43
C ALA A 5 -0.35 -4.52 12.64
N GLU A 6 -1.54 -5.12 12.83
CA GLU A 6 -2.40 -4.89 13.99
C GLU A 6 -1.79 -5.40 15.29
N ALA A 7 -1.17 -6.58 15.27
CA ALA A 7 -0.47 -7.11 16.45
C ALA A 7 0.72 -6.22 16.86
N HIS A 8 1.47 -5.68 15.90
CA HIS A 8 2.54 -4.71 16.17
C HIS A 8 2.00 -3.39 16.74
N ALA A 9 0.92 -2.86 16.14
CA ALA A 9 0.27 -1.64 16.63
C ALA A 9 -0.27 -1.79 18.07
N ALA A 10 -0.89 -2.94 18.39
CA ALA A 10 -1.35 -3.25 19.74
C ALA A 10 -0.22 -3.31 20.77
N ALA A 11 0.99 -3.71 20.32
CA ALA A 11 2.20 -3.72 21.13
C ALA A 11 2.97 -2.38 21.11
N LEU A 12 2.40 -1.30 20.56
CA LEU A 12 3.03 0.01 20.36
C LEU A 12 4.32 -0.03 19.52
N ARG A 13 4.50 -1.10 18.73
CA ARG A 13 5.61 -1.31 17.80
C ARG A 13 5.25 -0.70 16.44
N TRP A 14 5.22 0.62 16.39
CA TRP A 14 4.68 1.36 15.25
C TRP A 14 5.49 1.17 13.97
N THR A 15 6.81 1.06 14.05
CA THR A 15 7.67 0.87 12.88
C THR A 15 7.34 -0.44 12.18
N GLU A 16 7.30 -1.55 12.91
CA GLU A 16 6.93 -2.86 12.38
C GLU A 16 5.47 -2.88 11.90
N ALA A 17 4.57 -2.15 12.58
CA ALA A 17 3.19 -2.02 12.16
C ALA A 17 3.06 -1.30 10.80
N VAL A 18 3.81 -0.22 10.59
CA VAL A 18 3.88 0.51 9.30
C VAL A 18 4.45 -0.39 8.21
N GLN A 19 5.55 -1.09 8.49
CA GLN A 19 6.18 -1.99 7.52
C GLN A 19 5.24 -3.13 7.09
N GLU A 20 4.58 -3.79 8.04
CA GLU A 20 3.61 -4.84 7.73
C GLU A 20 2.36 -4.28 7.02
N ARG A 21 1.91 -3.07 7.35
CA ARG A 21 0.77 -2.46 6.65
C ARG A 21 1.14 -2.09 5.20
N MET A 22 2.34 -1.58 4.95
CA MET A 22 2.79 -1.32 3.57
C MET A 22 2.87 -2.62 2.74
N ARG A 23 3.38 -3.71 3.34
CA ARG A 23 3.36 -5.04 2.70
C ARG A 23 1.94 -5.53 2.41
N ALA A 24 0.96 -5.19 3.24
CA ALA A 24 -0.45 -5.52 2.99
C ALA A 24 -1.00 -4.74 1.79
N ILE A 25 -0.72 -3.43 1.70
CA ILE A 25 -1.17 -2.58 0.60
C ILE A 25 -0.64 -3.11 -0.74
N VAL A 26 0.68 -3.33 -0.83
CA VAL A 26 1.31 -3.84 -2.07
C VAL A 26 0.68 -5.18 -2.47
N ARG A 27 0.52 -6.11 -1.53
CA ARG A 27 -0.11 -7.41 -1.79
C ARG A 27 -1.55 -7.27 -2.28
N SER A 28 -2.37 -6.43 -1.65
CA SER A 28 -3.76 -6.21 -2.09
C SER A 28 -3.83 -5.64 -3.51
N LEU A 29 -2.93 -4.73 -3.86
CA LEU A 29 -2.84 -4.18 -5.21
C LEU A 29 -2.42 -5.24 -6.25
N GLU A 30 -1.49 -6.13 -5.91
CA GLU A 30 -1.10 -7.27 -6.75
C GLU A 30 -2.22 -8.30 -6.91
N GLU A 31 -2.89 -8.69 -5.81
CA GLU A 31 -4.02 -9.62 -5.81
C GLU A 31 -5.19 -9.12 -6.67
N ARG A 32 -5.35 -7.80 -6.78
CA ARG A 32 -6.37 -7.13 -7.59
C ARG A 32 -5.91 -6.84 -9.02
N ALA A 33 -4.74 -7.36 -9.43
CA ALA A 33 -4.13 -7.15 -10.73
C ALA A 33 -3.94 -5.66 -11.11
N LEU A 34 -3.75 -4.80 -10.09
CA LEU A 34 -3.44 -3.38 -10.29
C LEU A 34 -1.93 -3.13 -10.37
N LEU A 35 -1.14 -4.13 -9.95
CA LEU A 35 0.30 -4.19 -10.05
C LEU A 35 0.70 -5.55 -10.63
N ASP A 36 1.61 -5.56 -11.61
CA ASP A 36 2.17 -6.83 -12.10
C ASP A 36 3.07 -7.45 -11.03
N PRO A 37 2.89 -8.70 -10.61
CA PRO A 37 3.72 -9.30 -9.57
C PRO A 37 5.15 -9.46 -10.09
N ARG A 38 6.10 -8.75 -9.47
CA ARG A 38 7.52 -8.86 -9.81
C ARG A 38 8.38 -8.94 -8.54
N PRO A 39 9.33 -9.90 -8.47
CA PRO A 39 10.23 -9.98 -7.32
C PRO A 39 11.13 -8.74 -7.26
N GLY A 40 11.33 -8.20 -6.06
CA GLY A 40 12.24 -7.08 -5.82
C GLY A 40 11.66 -5.68 -6.08
N ARG A 41 10.35 -5.54 -6.30
CA ARG A 41 9.71 -4.21 -6.39
C ARG A 41 9.89 -3.43 -5.09
N THR A 42 10.26 -2.15 -5.20
CA THR A 42 10.32 -1.23 -4.04
C THR A 42 8.97 -0.61 -3.72
N ALA A 43 8.83 -0.05 -2.51
CA ALA A 43 7.63 0.66 -2.07
C ALA A 43 7.29 1.85 -3.01
N ASP A 44 8.30 2.61 -3.42
CA ASP A 44 8.16 3.73 -4.36
C ASP A 44 7.65 3.30 -5.72
N GLU A 45 8.16 2.19 -6.25
CA GLU A 45 7.73 1.65 -7.54
C GLU A 45 6.27 1.19 -7.47
N ALA A 46 5.87 0.51 -6.39
CA ALA A 46 4.48 0.13 -6.16
C ALA A 46 3.57 1.36 -6.09
N ALA A 47 3.97 2.39 -5.36
CA ALA A 47 3.20 3.63 -5.25
C ALA A 47 3.07 4.35 -6.60
N ALA A 48 4.14 4.41 -7.39
CA ALA A 48 4.14 5.05 -8.70
C ALA A 48 3.25 4.30 -9.70
N GLU A 49 3.33 2.98 -9.75
CA GLU A 49 2.51 2.15 -10.63
C GLU A 49 1.02 2.18 -10.23
N ALA A 50 0.72 1.97 -8.94
CA ALA A 50 -0.65 2.00 -8.44
C ALA A 50 -1.28 3.38 -8.59
N GLY A 51 -0.50 4.45 -8.43
CA GLY A 51 -0.96 5.83 -8.65
C GLY A 51 -1.36 6.13 -10.10
N ARG A 52 -0.86 5.38 -11.10
CA ARG A 52 -1.33 5.50 -12.49
C ARG A 52 -2.72 4.91 -12.68
N VAL A 53 -3.04 3.86 -11.92
CA VAL A 53 -4.32 3.13 -11.99
C VAL A 53 -5.38 3.76 -11.08
N LEU A 54 -4.94 4.35 -9.97
CA LEU A 54 -5.75 5.01 -8.95
C LEU A 54 -5.25 6.46 -8.74
N PRO A 55 -5.51 7.37 -9.70
CA PRO A 55 -4.97 8.72 -9.68
C PRO A 55 -5.41 9.52 -8.44
N ASP A 56 -6.63 9.30 -7.96
CA ASP A 56 -7.16 9.95 -6.76
C ASP A 56 -6.35 9.60 -5.49
N HIS A 57 -5.66 8.46 -5.51
CA HIS A 57 -4.90 7.94 -4.36
C HIS A 57 -3.38 8.10 -4.57
N ALA A 58 -2.93 8.59 -5.74
CA ALA A 58 -1.53 8.64 -6.12
C ALA A 58 -0.65 9.44 -5.14
N THR A 59 -1.14 10.59 -4.66
CA THR A 59 -0.40 11.39 -3.68
C THR A 59 -0.26 10.65 -2.35
N ARG A 60 -1.32 10.01 -1.87
CA ARG A 60 -1.30 9.25 -0.61
C ARG A 60 -0.42 8.00 -0.70
N LEU A 61 -0.44 7.31 -1.85
CA LEU A 61 0.44 6.19 -2.15
C LEU A 61 1.92 6.61 -2.08
N ARG A 62 2.28 7.73 -2.71
CA ARG A 62 3.66 8.28 -2.64
C ARG A 62 4.06 8.66 -1.22
N SER A 63 3.16 9.29 -0.46
CA SER A 63 3.43 9.61 0.94
C SER A 63 3.63 8.35 1.78
N ALA A 64 2.85 7.29 1.55
CA ALA A 64 3.01 6.02 2.26
C ALA A 64 4.32 5.30 1.92
N ALA A 65 4.75 5.31 0.66
CA ALA A 65 6.05 4.76 0.26
C ALA A 65 7.20 5.51 0.91
N ARG A 66 7.15 6.85 0.89
CA ARG A 66 8.15 7.68 1.56
C ARG A 66 8.25 7.41 3.06
N GLU A 67 7.10 7.37 3.74
CA GLU A 67 7.03 7.05 5.17
C GLU A 67 7.65 5.67 5.45
N PHE A 68 7.34 4.67 4.61
CA PHE A 68 7.91 3.33 4.70
C PHE A 68 9.45 3.34 4.53
N ASP A 69 9.98 4.02 3.53
CA ASP A 69 11.42 4.08 3.27
C ASP A 69 12.15 4.82 4.39
N ASP A 70 11.54 5.87 4.90
CA ASP A 70 12.07 6.67 5.99
C ASP A 70 12.18 5.88 7.31
N VAL A 71 11.25 4.95 7.57
CA VAL A 71 11.28 4.10 8.76
C VAL A 71 12.12 2.82 8.57
N THR A 72 12.25 2.35 7.32
CA THR A 72 12.97 1.11 6.99
C THR A 72 14.45 1.37 6.75
N TYR A 73 14.77 2.43 6.02
CA TYR A 73 16.13 2.78 5.61
C TYR A 73 16.62 4.09 6.23
N GLY A 74 15.71 5.04 6.48
CA GLY A 74 16.04 6.35 7.05
C GLY A 74 16.28 6.35 8.57
N GLY A 75 16.12 5.20 9.25
CA GLY A 75 16.34 5.05 10.68
C GLY A 75 15.36 5.82 11.57
N ARG A 76 14.23 6.30 11.01
CA ARG A 76 13.23 7.06 11.76
C ARG A 76 12.24 6.12 12.45
N ALA A 77 11.87 6.45 13.68
CA ALA A 77 10.80 5.74 14.36
C ALA A 77 9.44 6.18 13.79
N ALA A 78 8.60 5.22 13.40
CA ALA A 78 7.23 5.53 13.03
C ALA A 78 6.41 5.89 14.28
N GLY A 79 5.42 6.75 14.10
CA GLY A 79 4.41 7.02 15.12
C GLY A 79 3.07 6.35 14.82
N GLN A 80 2.19 6.34 15.82
CA GLN A 80 0.78 5.96 15.63
C GLN A 80 0.09 6.69 14.46
N PRO A 81 0.31 8.01 14.23
CA PRO A 81 -0.31 8.70 13.10
C PRO A 81 0.08 8.11 11.74
N ALA A 82 1.34 7.70 11.56
CA ALA A 82 1.83 7.08 10.34
C ALA A 82 1.13 5.74 10.08
N TYR A 83 1.04 4.89 11.12
CA TYR A 83 0.31 3.63 11.02
C TYR A 83 -1.16 3.81 10.65
N LEU A 84 -1.85 4.78 11.28
CA LEU A 84 -3.26 5.04 11.00
C LEU A 84 -3.48 5.58 9.57
N ALA A 85 -2.56 6.42 9.07
CA ALA A 85 -2.62 6.90 7.69
C ALA A 85 -2.51 5.74 6.69
N LEU A 86 -1.55 4.82 6.88
CA LEU A 86 -1.42 3.62 6.04
C LEU A 86 -2.61 2.68 6.18
N ARG A 87 -3.15 2.49 7.40
CA ARG A 87 -4.36 1.66 7.60
C ARG A 87 -5.56 2.23 6.85
N THR A 88 -5.74 3.54 6.92
CA THR A 88 -6.85 4.22 6.25
C THR A 88 -6.70 4.11 4.73
N LEU A 89 -5.47 4.31 4.22
CA LEU A 89 -5.18 4.12 2.80
C LEU A 89 -5.43 2.68 2.34
N ASP A 90 -5.03 1.66 3.11
CA ASP A 90 -5.29 0.24 2.82
C ASP A 90 -6.80 -0.02 2.65
N THR A 91 -7.63 0.46 3.58
CA THR A 91 -9.09 0.34 3.47
C THR A 91 -9.66 1.05 2.26
N GLU A 92 -9.27 2.30 2.02
CA GLU A 92 -9.76 3.06 0.85
C GLU A 92 -9.37 2.41 -0.47
N LEU A 93 -8.14 1.90 -0.57
CA LEU A 93 -7.69 1.19 -1.76
C LEU A 93 -8.54 -0.07 -1.97
N ASP A 94 -8.81 -0.86 -0.91
CA ASP A 94 -9.66 -2.06 -0.95
C ASP A 94 -11.05 -1.76 -1.54
N GLU A 95 -11.64 -0.62 -1.15
CA GLU A 95 -12.96 -0.17 -1.61
C GLU A 95 -12.93 0.56 -2.96
N ALA A 96 -11.80 1.13 -3.35
CA ALA A 96 -11.67 1.92 -4.57
C ALA A 96 -11.93 1.06 -5.81
N LYS A 97 -12.78 1.55 -6.73
CA LYS A 97 -12.99 0.90 -8.03
C LYS A 97 -11.85 1.28 -8.98
N PRO A 98 -11.05 0.32 -9.46
CA PRO A 98 -9.98 0.62 -10.40
C PRO A 98 -10.55 1.13 -11.72
N LEU A 99 -9.92 2.16 -12.30
CA LEU A 99 -10.29 2.67 -13.64
C LEU A 99 -10.14 1.60 -14.74
N LEU A 100 -9.36 0.54 -14.48
CA LEU A 100 -9.22 -0.65 -15.35
C LEU A 100 -10.52 -1.45 -15.55
N SER A 101 -11.58 -1.15 -14.80
CA SER A 101 -12.87 -1.86 -14.92
C SER A 101 -13.55 -1.71 -16.30
N GLY A 102 -13.07 -0.82 -17.17
CA GLY A 102 -13.57 -0.67 -18.54
C GLY A 102 -12.96 -1.62 -19.59
N ALA A 103 -11.78 -2.21 -19.35
CA ALA A 103 -11.04 -2.94 -20.39
C ALA A 103 -11.23 -4.47 -20.38
N LEU A 104 -11.64 -5.07 -19.25
CA LEU A 104 -11.73 -6.53 -19.09
C LEU A 104 -13.10 -7.15 -19.39
N ARG A 105 -14.05 -6.38 -19.96
CA ARG A 105 -15.38 -6.91 -20.40
C ARG A 105 -15.52 -7.10 -21.92
N GLY A 106 -14.41 -7.07 -22.67
CA GLY A 106 -14.41 -7.21 -24.13
C GLY A 106 -13.53 -8.35 -24.63
N ALA A 107 -13.66 -9.56 -24.08
CA ALA A 107 -13.03 -10.75 -24.66
C ALA A 107 -13.88 -12.00 -24.37
N ALA A 108 -15.10 -12.00 -24.88
CA ALA A 108 -15.88 -13.21 -25.14
C ALA A 108 -16.76 -12.93 -26.35
N GLY A 109 -16.17 -13.13 -27.53
CA GLY A 109 -16.85 -13.18 -28.83
C GLY A 109 -16.52 -14.51 -29.48
#